data_AF-A0A933GB27-F1
#
_entry.id   AF-A0A933GB27-F1
#
_cell.length_a   1.000
_cell.length_b   1.000
_cell.length_c   1.000
_cell.angle_alpha   90.00
_cell.angle_beta   90.00
_cell.angle_gamma   90.00
#
_symmetry.space_group_name_H-M   'P 1'
#
loop_
_entity.id
_entity.type
_entity.pdbx_description
1 polymer ?
#
loop_
_entity_poly.entity_id
_entity_poly.type
_entity_poly.pdbx_seq_one_letter_code
_entity_poly.pdbx_strand_id
1 'polypeptide(L)' 'MRTTLDIPDGLLAAAQRACGARTKTMTVVMALQQLVNAAKIEQLRDLRGKVRLDVDLKTLRGERVAGTWPARHR' A
#
# COMPACT_ATOMS: atom_id res chain seq x y z
N MET A 1 19.53 9.24 17.03
CA MET A 1 20.71 10.03 16.61
C MET A 1 20.25 11.24 15.83
N ARG A 2 20.94 12.39 15.92
CA ARG A 2 20.66 13.56 15.08
C ARG A 2 21.65 13.55 13.90
N THR A 3 21.12 13.64 12.69
CA THR A 3 21.90 13.54 11.45
C THR A 3 21.47 14.66 10.51
N THR A 4 22.41 15.21 9.76
CA THR A 4 22.12 16.16 8.67
C THR A 4 22.10 15.38 7.36
N LEU A 5 21.00 15.45 6.62
CA LEU A 5 20.81 14.79 5.33
C LEU A 5 20.35 15.83 4.32
N ASP A 6 20.97 15.84 3.15
CA ASP A 6 20.51 16.64 2.02
C ASP A 6 19.42 15.86 1.28
N ILE A 7 18.20 16.39 1.27
CA ILE A 7 17.01 15.73 0.73
C ILE A 7 16.28 16.76 -0.14
N PRO A 8 15.89 16.41 -1.38
CA PRO A 8 15.11 17.31 -2.21
C PRO A 8 13.81 17.74 -1.53
N ASP A 9 13.59 19.04 -1.37
CA ASP A 9 12.43 19.58 -0.65
C ASP A 9 11.10 19.17 -1.29
N GLY A 10 11.04 19.09 -2.62
CA GLY A 10 9.85 18.65 -3.34
C GLY A 10 9.45 17.21 -3.00
N LEU A 11 10.44 16.32 -2.87
CA LEU A 11 10.22 14.92 -2.48
C LEU A 11 9.73 14.83 -1.03
N LEU A 12 10.37 15.57 -0.12
CA LEU A 12 10.00 15.58 1.28
C LEU A 12 8.58 16.13 1.50
N ALA A 13 8.21 17.19 0.78
CA ALA A 13 6.87 17.76 0.82
C ALA A 13 5.81 16.82 0.23
N ALA A 14 6.14 16.08 -0.83
CA ALA A 14 5.25 15.06 -1.37
C ALA A 14 5.04 13.91 -0.37
N ALA A 15 6.12 13.41 0.25
CA ALA A 15 6.07 12.37 1.26
C ALA A 15 5.29 12.82 2.51
N GLN A 16 5.49 14.06 2.98
CA GLN A 16 4.74 14.63 4.10
C GLN A 16 3.23 14.62 3.85
N ARG A 17 2.81 15.06 2.65
CA ARG A 17 1.40 15.07 2.26
C ARG A 17 0.84 13.66 2.16
N ALA A 18 1.56 12.73 1.53
CA ALA A 18 1.15 11.35 1.38
C ALA A 18 1.00 10.61 2.72
N CYS A 19 1.91 10.87 3.66
CA CYS A 19 1.90 10.23 4.98
C CYS A 19 1.05 10.99 6.02
N GLY A 20 0.54 12.19 5.71
CA GLY A 20 -0.13 13.06 6.68
C GLY A 20 0.81 13.54 7.80
N ALA A 21 2.11 13.63 7.52
CA ALA A 21 3.13 13.82 8.54
C ALA A 21 3.38 15.30 8.88
N ARG A 22 3.24 15.64 10.16
CA ARG A 22 3.42 17.01 10.67
C ARG A 22 4.86 17.52 10.61
N THR A 23 5.86 16.64 10.66
CA THR A 23 7.28 17.04 10.70
C THR A 23 8.14 16.28 9.69
N LYS A 24 9.23 16.92 9.25
CA LYS A 24 10.24 16.31 8.37
C LYS A 24 10.80 15.01 8.98
N THR A 25 11.16 15.03 10.26
CA THR A 25 11.67 13.85 10.98
C THR A 25 10.66 12.70 10.99
N MET A 26 9.40 12.98 11.30
CA MET A 26 8.37 11.94 11.34
C MET A 26 8.18 11.30 9.97
N THR A 27 8.25 12.09 8.90
CA THR A 27 8.17 11.61 7.51
C THR A 27 9.28 10.63 7.19
N VAL A 28 10.52 10.97 7.57
CA VAL A 28 11.68 10.09 7.36
C VAL A 28 11.54 8.80 8.16
N VAL A 29 11.12 8.87 9.42
CA VAL A 29 10.88 7.68 10.26
C VAL A 29 9.81 6.77 9.64
N MET A 30 8.69 7.33 9.19
CA MET A 30 7.62 6.57 8.53
C MET A 30 8.09 5.93 7.23
N ALA A 31 8.85 6.66 6.40
CA ALA A 31 9.39 6.13 5.15
C ALA A 31 10.34 4.93 5.39
N LEU A 32 11.24 5.05 6.37
CA LEU A 32 12.15 3.97 6.74
C LEU A 32 11.40 2.76 7.29
N GLN A 33 10.39 2.97 8.13
CA GLN A 33 9.57 1.89 8.66
C GLN A 33 8.81 1.16 7.55
N GLN A 34 8.29 1.89 6.57
CA GLN A 34 7.64 1.31 5.40
C GLN A 34 8.60 0.48 4.55
N LEU A 35 9.84 0.96 4.35
CA LEU A 35 10.86 0.20 3.63
C LEU A 35 11.19 -1.13 4.32
N VAL A 36 11.34 -1.11 5.65
CA VAL A 36 11.54 -2.33 6.44
C VAL A 36 10.34 -3.28 6.33
N ASN A 37 9.12 -2.75 6.40
CA ASN A 37 7.90 -3.56 6.29
C ASN A 37 7.75 -4.18 4.89
N ALA A 38 8.05 -3.42 3.83
CA ALA A 38 8.03 -3.92 2.46
C ALA A 38 9.02 -5.07 2.27
N ALA A 39 10.25 -4.94 2.80
CA ALA A 39 11.24 -6.01 2.74
C ALA A 39 10.78 -7.29 3.46
N LYS A 40 10.14 -7.16 4.63
CA LYS A 40 9.57 -8.31 5.37
C LYS A 40 8.44 -8.98 4.58
N ILE A 41 7.57 -8.20 3.95
CA ILE A 41 6.49 -8.74 3.11
C ILE A 41 7.09 -9.50 1.93
N GLU A 42 8.15 -8.99 1.30
CA GLU A 42 8.79 -9.66 0.18
C GLU A 42 9.42 -11.00 0.61
N GLN A 43 10.10 -11.04 1.76
CA GLN A 43 10.60 -12.30 2.33
C GLN A 43 9.48 -13.32 2.56
N LEU A 44 8.31 -12.89 3.03
CA LEU A 44 7.15 -13.77 3.19
C LEU A 44 6.59 -14.25 1.84
N ARG A 45 6.68 -13.42 0.79
CA ARG A 45 6.25 -13.78 -0.57
C ARG A 45 7.21 -14.78 -1.20
N ASP A 46 8.51 -14.70 -0.92
CA ASP A 46 9.50 -15.67 -1.38
C ASP A 46 9.27 -17.07 -0.80
N LEU A 47 8.75 -17.14 0.44
CA LEU A 47 8.36 -18.40 1.07
C LEU A 47 7.04 -18.97 0.53
N ARG A 48 6.34 -18.24 -0.34
CA ARG A 48 5.05 -18.70 -0.88
C ARG A 48 5.28 -19.87 -1.84
N GLY A 49 4.96 -21.08 -1.38
CA GLY A 49 4.84 -22.25 -2.24
C GLY A 49 3.79 -22.07 -3.34
N LYS A 50 3.95 -22.78 -4.46
CA LYS A 50 2.96 -22.79 -5.54
C LYS A 50 1.85 -23.77 -5.19
N VAL A 51 0.63 -23.27 -4.94
CA VAL A 51 -0.57 -24.11 -4.80
C VAL A 51 -1.24 -24.21 -6.16
N ARG A 52 -1.33 -25.43 -6.71
CA ARG A 52 -2.09 -25.68 -7.95
C ARG A 52 -3.58 -25.63 -7.60
N LEU A 53 -4.21 -24.51 -7.90
CA LEU A 53 -5.65 -24.32 -7.75
C LEU A 53 -6.31 -24.69 -9.08
N ASP A 54 -6.92 -25.89 -9.12
CA ASP A 54 -7.70 -26.37 -10.26
C ASP A 54 -9.19 -26.05 -10.05
N VAL A 55 -9.50 -24.76 -10.08
CA VAL A 55 -10.85 -24.24 -9.87
C VAL A 55 -11.12 -23.13 -10.87
N ASP A 56 -12.28 -23.19 -11.53
CA ASP A 56 -12.73 -22.13 -12.42
C ASP A 56 -13.12 -20.89 -11.60
N LEU A 57 -12.29 -19.85 -11.69
CA LEU A 57 -12.52 -18.59 -10.97
C LEU A 57 -13.81 -17.88 -11.42
N LYS A 58 -14.37 -18.20 -12.59
CA LYS A 58 -15.66 -17.65 -13.05
C LYS A 58 -16.83 -18.25 -12.31
N THR A 59 -16.81 -19.55 -12.00
CA THR A 59 -17.89 -20.20 -11.24
C THR A 59 -17.90 -19.77 -9.77
N LEU A 60 -16.71 -19.58 -9.17
CA LEU A 60 -16.57 -19.09 -7.79
C LEU A 60 -16.93 -17.61 -7.64
N ARG A 61 -16.67 -16.81 -8.68
CA ARG A 61 -17.05 -15.40 -8.74
C ARG A 61 -18.48 -15.31 -9.27
N GLY A 62 -19.41 -16.03 -8.63
CA GLY A 62 -20.84 -15.99 -8.95
C GLY A 62 -21.28 -14.56 -9.16
N GLU A 63 -21.99 -14.33 -10.27
CA GLU A 63 -22.39 -13.06 -10.87
C GLU A 63 -22.66 -11.95 -9.84
N ARG A 64 -21.59 -11.28 -9.39
CA ARG A 64 -21.73 -10.12 -8.52
C ARG A 64 -22.06 -8.93 -9.41
N VAL A 65 -23.38 -8.77 -9.58
CA VAL A 65 -24.14 -7.56 -9.90
C VAL A 65 -23.73 -6.81 -11.17
N ALA A 66 -24.29 -7.27 -12.29
CA ALA A 66 -24.67 -6.36 -13.37
C ALA A 66 -26.07 -5.78 -13.05
N GLY A 67 -26.12 -4.53 -12.60
CA GLY A 67 -27.36 -3.83 -12.24
C GLY A 67 -27.88 -4.23 -10.85
N THR A 68 -28.32 -3.35 -9.97
CA THR A 68 -28.84 -1.99 -10.11
C THR A 68 -28.48 -1.22 -8.84
N TRP A 69 -27.68 -0.16 -8.96
CA TRP A 69 -27.66 0.88 -7.94
C TRP A 69 -29.00 1.63 -8.07
N PRO A 70 -29.87 1.68 -7.05
CA PRO A 70 -31.07 2.47 -7.18
C PRO A 70 -30.62 3.93 -7.21
N ALA A 71 -30.86 4.59 -8.33
CA ALA A 71 -30.70 6.02 -8.45
C ALA A 71 -31.50 6.67 -7.32
N ARG A 72 -30.81 7.34 -6.41
CA ARG A 72 -31.44 8.18 -5.39
C ARG A 72 -32.23 9.25 -6.14
N HIS A 73 -33.55 9.14 -6.14
CA HIS A 73 -34.42 10.24 -6.51
C HIS A 73 -34.60 11.15 -5.31
N ARG A 74 -34.14 12.40 -5.50
CA ARG A 74 -34.35 13.63 -4.69
C ARG A 74 -33.86 13.63 -3.25
#